data_AF-A0A929FC11-F1
#
_entry.id   AF-A0A929FC11-F1
#
_cell.length_a   1.000
_cell.length_b   1.000
_cell.length_c   1.000
_cell.angle_alpha   90.00
_cell.angle_beta   90.00
_cell.angle_gamma   90.00
#
_symmetry.space_group_name_H-M   'P 1'
#
loop_
_entity.id
_entity.type
_entity.pdbx_description
1 polymer ?
#
loop_
_entity_poly.entity_id
_entity_poly.type
_entity_poly.pdbx_seq_one_letter_code
_entity_poly.pdbx_strand_id
1 'polypeptide(L)'
;MQTAKKDIQPIDTSTEVSPEEKTFLVRGNRQIPIFAECASKYSLFFRYKEKRNFSLSDEPVNLLIRNNGQSIELGPCRILPGPDLNGYHGRLVFLWDVYDIQSLLKNQKVVKLQSVLNDLPLVLARKNKIRPSFKEYTTNLCYDLSVYQKTFDELDLQYKDEPEEIKRLVQKAILDSQSEKFLQFFQKTVDELIQEVADFSEEEHQTHGFYFRKQVWNHILCGPLMRRPNLKPRGYAGDSEMMSMVYRNAYEG
;
A
#
# COMPACT_ATOMS: atom_id res chain seq x y z
N MET A 1 -32.10 37.55 58.60
CA MET A 1 -32.72 36.22 58.39
C MET A 1 -32.41 35.82 56.96
N GLN A 2 -31.22 35.31 56.63
CA GLN A 2 -30.74 33.92 56.82
C GLN A 2 -31.80 32.87 56.47
N THR A 3 -31.74 32.34 55.25
CA THR A 3 -32.33 31.06 54.86
C THR A 3 -31.32 30.26 54.03
N ALA A 4 -30.75 29.29 54.74
CA ALA A 4 -30.07 28.05 54.37
C ALA A 4 -29.79 27.72 52.89
N LYS A 5 -28.48 27.58 52.60
CA LYS A 5 -27.93 26.66 51.59
C LYS A 5 -28.41 25.23 51.90
N LYS A 6 -28.94 24.54 50.88
CA LYS A 6 -29.13 23.09 50.88
C LYS A 6 -28.01 22.49 50.03
N ASP A 7 -27.09 21.79 50.69
CA ASP A 7 -26.04 21.00 50.07
C ASP A 7 -26.68 19.84 49.29
N ILE A 8 -26.43 19.81 47.98
CA ILE A 8 -26.72 18.65 47.12
C ILE A 8 -25.42 17.84 47.09
N GLN A 9 -25.42 16.70 47.78
CA GLN A 9 -24.34 15.73 47.67
C GLN A 9 -24.30 15.15 46.24
N PRO A 10 -23.12 14.98 45.64
CA PRO A 10 -23.01 14.31 44.36
C PRO A 10 -23.32 12.83 44.55
N ILE A 11 -24.25 12.32 43.74
CA ILE A 11 -24.56 10.91 43.63
C ILE A 11 -23.32 10.22 43.05
N ASP A 12 -22.74 9.36 43.87
CA ASP A 12 -21.61 8.50 43.56
C ASP A 12 -22.04 7.46 42.51
N THR A 13 -21.87 7.78 41.23
CA THR A 13 -22.01 6.83 40.11
C THR A 13 -20.66 6.26 39.71
N SER A 14 -19.92 5.72 40.68
CA SER A 14 -18.83 4.79 40.43
C SER A 14 -19.31 3.35 40.61
N THR A 15 -20.19 2.90 39.72
CA THR A 15 -20.31 1.47 39.41
C THR A 15 -19.45 1.22 38.17
N GLU A 16 -18.13 1.15 38.40
CA GLU A 16 -17.20 0.55 37.47
C GLU A 16 -17.66 -0.90 37.23
N VAL A 17 -18.31 -1.12 36.08
CA VAL A 17 -18.62 -2.46 35.60
C VAL A 17 -17.28 -3.14 35.32
N SER A 18 -16.95 -4.12 36.15
CA SER A 18 -15.74 -4.96 36.05
C SER A 18 -15.49 -5.40 34.59
N PRO A 19 -14.28 -5.23 34.03
CA PRO A 19 -14.01 -5.60 32.65
C PRO A 19 -13.93 -7.13 32.54
N GLU A 20 -15.09 -7.74 32.30
CA GLU A 20 -15.24 -9.16 31.97
C GLU A 20 -14.21 -9.57 30.91
N GLU A 21 -13.71 -10.79 31.04
CA GLU A 21 -12.61 -11.32 30.25
C GLU A 21 -12.97 -11.41 28.76
N LYS A 22 -12.54 -10.40 27.98
CA LYS A 22 -12.87 -10.31 26.55
C LYS A 22 -11.89 -11.05 25.63
N THR A 23 -10.75 -11.55 26.12
CA THR A 23 -9.71 -12.11 25.25
C THR A 23 -8.96 -13.27 25.89
N PHE A 24 -8.83 -14.36 25.15
CA PHE A 24 -8.21 -15.60 25.60
C PHE A 24 -7.28 -16.18 24.54
N LEU A 25 -6.22 -16.85 24.98
CA LEU A 25 -5.47 -17.79 24.15
C LEU A 25 -6.09 -19.18 24.31
N VAL A 26 -6.37 -19.84 23.21
CA VAL A 26 -6.95 -21.18 23.16
C VAL A 26 -5.87 -22.16 22.74
N ARG A 27 -5.64 -23.18 23.58
CA ARG A 27 -4.71 -24.28 23.33
C ARG A 27 -5.40 -25.60 23.65
N GLY A 28 -5.83 -26.33 22.63
CA GLY A 28 -6.72 -27.47 22.79
C GLY A 28 -7.99 -27.06 23.54
N ASN A 29 -8.31 -27.76 24.65
CA ASN A 29 -9.49 -27.46 25.47
C ASN A 29 -9.25 -26.39 26.55
N ARG A 30 -8.05 -25.77 26.60
CA ARG A 30 -7.71 -24.75 27.61
C ARG A 30 -7.87 -23.36 27.03
N GLN A 31 -8.52 -22.48 27.80
CA GLN A 31 -8.61 -21.04 27.52
C GLN A 31 -7.81 -20.30 28.59
N ILE A 32 -6.86 -19.49 28.16
CA ILE A 32 -5.95 -18.74 29.03
C ILE A 32 -6.29 -17.25 28.90
N PRO A 33 -6.78 -16.57 29.95
CA PRO A 33 -7.16 -15.18 29.86
C PRO A 33 -5.92 -14.28 29.68
N ILE A 34 -6.00 -13.36 28.71
CA ILE A 34 -4.94 -12.40 28.42
C ILE A 34 -5.47 -10.97 28.35
N PHE A 35 -4.60 -10.00 28.59
CA PHE A 35 -4.76 -8.65 28.05
C PHE A 35 -4.06 -8.61 26.70
N ALA A 36 -4.73 -8.04 25.69
CA ALA A 36 -4.18 -7.84 24.36
C ALA A 36 -4.28 -6.36 23.95
N GLU A 37 -3.22 -5.83 23.37
CA GLU A 37 -3.18 -4.46 22.84
C GLU A 37 -2.60 -4.47 21.42
N CYS A 38 -3.00 -3.50 20.59
CA CYS A 38 -2.45 -3.33 19.26
C CYS A 38 -0.94 -3.01 19.33
N ALA A 39 -0.09 -3.94 18.87
CA ALA A 39 1.35 -3.67 18.71
C ALA A 39 1.65 -3.01 17.36
N SER A 40 0.96 -3.48 16.32
CA SER A 40 1.01 -2.94 14.97
C SER A 40 -0.30 -3.26 14.26
N LYS A 41 -0.42 -2.84 13.00
CA LYS A 41 -1.57 -3.22 12.16
C LYS A 41 -1.77 -4.73 12.05
N TYR A 42 -0.73 -5.54 12.23
CA TYR A 42 -0.76 -6.99 11.97
C TYR A 42 -0.33 -7.86 13.16
N SER A 43 -0.15 -7.26 14.33
CA SER A 43 0.28 -7.99 15.52
C SER A 43 -0.27 -7.41 16.80
N LEU A 44 -0.39 -8.25 17.82
CA LEU A 44 -0.86 -7.89 19.15
C LEU A 44 0.27 -8.04 20.16
N PHE A 45 0.40 -7.08 21.07
CA PHE A 45 1.06 -7.35 22.34
C PHE A 45 0.09 -8.10 23.24
N PHE A 46 0.61 -8.99 24.08
CA PHE A 46 -0.22 -9.64 25.07
C PHE A 46 0.50 -9.81 26.41
N ARG A 47 -0.29 -9.87 27.49
CA ARG A 47 0.17 -10.29 28.81
C ARG A 47 -0.85 -11.21 29.47
N TYR A 48 -0.39 -12.24 30.17
CA TYR A 48 -1.25 -13.09 30.98
C TYR A 48 -1.91 -12.28 32.10
N LYS A 49 -3.19 -12.52 32.36
CA LYS A 49 -3.89 -11.91 33.50
C LYS A 49 -3.44 -12.52 34.83
N GLU A 50 -3.15 -13.81 34.84
CA GLU A 50 -2.66 -14.52 36.00
C GLU A 50 -1.12 -14.52 36.04
N LYS A 51 -0.53 -14.35 37.23
CA LYS A 51 0.93 -14.47 37.48
C LYS A 51 1.42 -15.93 37.42
N ARG A 52 0.82 -16.77 36.58
CA ARG A 52 1.31 -18.13 36.36
C ARG A 52 2.26 -18.11 35.17
N ASN A 53 3.45 -18.69 35.37
CA ASN A 53 4.42 -18.91 34.31
C ASN A 53 3.87 -19.98 33.36
N PHE A 54 3.05 -19.55 32.40
CA PHE A 54 2.74 -20.40 31.24
C PHE A 54 4.01 -20.52 30.43
N SER A 55 4.48 -21.75 30.21
CA SER A 55 5.62 -21.97 29.32
C SER A 55 5.25 -21.50 27.92
N LEU A 56 6.07 -20.61 27.37
CA LEU A 56 6.05 -20.22 25.97
C LEU A 56 6.39 -21.45 25.15
N SER A 57 5.36 -22.22 24.80
CA SER A 57 5.48 -23.35 23.89
C SER A 57 5.51 -22.81 22.47
N ASP A 58 6.31 -23.46 21.63
CA ASP A 58 6.39 -23.16 20.20
C ASP A 58 5.14 -23.64 19.42
N GLU A 59 4.21 -24.31 20.11
CA GLU A 59 2.95 -24.74 19.53
C GLU A 59 2.05 -23.54 19.18
N PRO A 60 1.41 -23.56 17.99
CA PRO A 60 0.45 -22.54 17.63
C PRO A 60 -0.75 -22.54 18.58
N VAL A 61 -1.23 -21.34 18.91
CA VAL A 61 -2.43 -21.11 19.73
C VAL A 61 -3.47 -20.36 18.91
N ASN A 62 -4.74 -20.44 19.28
CA ASN A 62 -5.77 -19.55 18.71
C ASN A 62 -6.04 -18.38 19.66
N LEU A 63 -6.56 -17.29 19.13
CA LEU A 63 -7.01 -16.12 19.85
C LEU A 63 -8.54 -16.10 19.85
N LEU A 64 -9.15 -16.14 21.02
CA LEU A 64 -10.58 -16.01 21.19
C LEU A 64 -10.90 -14.62 21.74
N ILE A 65 -11.70 -13.85 21.02
CA ILE A 65 -12.19 -12.54 21.44
C ILE A 65 -13.71 -12.66 21.68
N ARG A 66 -14.16 -12.29 22.88
CA ARG A 66 -15.58 -12.23 23.25
C ARG A 66 -16.01 -10.77 23.36
N ASN A 67 -17.04 -10.39 22.63
CA ASN A 67 -17.60 -9.05 22.69
C ASN A 67 -19.10 -9.07 22.43
N ASN A 68 -19.89 -8.42 23.29
CA ASN A 68 -21.34 -8.26 23.15
C ASN A 68 -22.09 -9.57 22.83
N GLY A 69 -21.73 -10.68 23.49
CA GLY A 69 -22.37 -11.99 23.29
C GLY A 69 -21.90 -12.77 22.05
N GLN A 70 -21.03 -12.20 21.23
CA GLN A 70 -20.38 -12.89 20.11
C GLN A 70 -18.96 -13.31 20.48
N SER A 71 -18.57 -14.52 20.08
CA SER A 71 -17.22 -15.04 20.22
C SER A 71 -16.58 -15.24 18.86
N ILE A 72 -15.41 -14.64 18.65
CA ILE A 72 -14.64 -14.75 17.41
C ILE A 72 -13.33 -15.47 17.75
N GLU A 73 -13.14 -16.64 17.17
CA GLU A 73 -11.87 -17.37 17.25
C GLU A 73 -11.04 -17.10 16.00
N LEU A 74 -9.79 -16.68 16.18
CA LEU A 74 -8.85 -16.31 15.14
C LEU A 74 -7.55 -17.08 15.35
N GLY A 75 -6.98 -17.68 14.31
CA GLY A 75 -5.77 -18.47 14.45
C GLY A 75 -5.55 -19.45 13.30
N PRO A 76 -4.45 -20.21 13.34
CA PRO A 76 -3.45 -20.28 14.41
C PRO A 76 -2.53 -19.05 14.45
N CYS A 77 -2.05 -18.71 15.64
CA CYS A 77 -1.06 -17.68 15.89
C CYS A 77 0.13 -18.24 16.68
N ARG A 78 1.31 -17.67 16.42
CA ARG A 78 2.53 -17.98 17.13
C ARG A 78 2.83 -16.87 18.11
N ILE A 79 3.32 -17.26 19.28
CA ILE A 79 3.83 -16.33 20.26
C ILE A 79 5.32 -16.09 19.95
N LEU A 80 5.66 -14.84 19.69
CA LEU A 80 7.04 -14.40 19.58
C LEU A 80 7.47 -13.78 20.91
N PRO A 81 8.50 -14.33 21.58
CA PRO A 81 9.09 -13.68 22.74
C PRO A 81 9.70 -12.34 22.28
N GLY A 82 9.51 -11.30 23.08
CA GLY A 82 10.15 -10.01 22.88
C GLY A 82 10.83 -9.58 24.18
N PRO A 83 12.06 -9.08 24.16
CA PRO A 83 12.71 -8.57 25.37
C PRO A 83 11.93 -7.35 25.89
N ASP A 84 11.47 -7.45 27.14
CA ASP A 84 10.85 -6.39 27.98
C ASP A 84 10.11 -5.27 27.23
N LEU A 85 9.02 -5.65 26.57
CA LEU A 85 8.09 -4.70 25.96
C LEU A 85 7.16 -4.12 27.02
N ASN A 86 7.64 -3.22 27.89
CA ASN A 86 6.80 -2.46 28.83
C ASN A 86 5.79 -3.29 29.66
N GLY A 87 6.19 -4.48 30.14
CA GLY A 87 5.31 -5.38 30.91
C GLY A 87 4.41 -6.31 30.09
N TYR A 88 4.65 -6.43 28.77
CA TYR A 88 4.06 -7.45 27.91
C TYR A 88 4.93 -8.72 27.85
N HIS A 89 4.28 -9.89 27.80
CA HIS A 89 4.95 -11.19 27.78
C HIS A 89 5.41 -11.60 26.36
N GLY A 90 4.93 -10.93 25.32
CA GLY A 90 5.35 -11.17 23.96
C GLY A 90 4.40 -10.58 22.92
N ARG A 91 4.57 -11.02 21.68
CA ARG A 91 3.76 -10.61 20.53
C ARG A 91 3.07 -11.82 19.90
N LEU A 92 1.79 -11.66 19.56
CA LEU A 92 1.04 -12.64 18.78
C LEU A 92 1.08 -12.26 17.30
N VAL A 93 1.44 -13.24 16.47
CA VAL A 93 1.44 -13.12 15.01
C VAL A 93 0.67 -14.30 14.42
N PHE A 94 -0.30 -14.01 13.56
CA PHE A 94 -1.09 -15.04 12.91
C PHE A 94 -0.31 -15.73 11.79
N LEU A 95 -0.45 -17.05 11.69
CA LEU A 95 0.36 -17.87 10.79
C LEU A 95 -0.28 -18.02 9.41
N TRP A 96 -1.60 -18.22 9.34
CA TRP A 96 -2.28 -18.53 8.07
C TRP A 96 -3.03 -17.32 7.53
N ASP A 97 -3.85 -16.68 8.37
CA ASP A 97 -4.63 -15.51 8.04
C ASP A 97 -4.00 -14.26 8.67
N VAL A 98 -3.77 -13.20 7.90
CA VAL A 98 -3.19 -11.95 8.40
C VAL A 98 -4.34 -10.97 8.59
N TYR A 99 -4.63 -10.65 9.84
CA TYR A 99 -5.74 -9.77 10.17
C TYR A 99 -5.29 -8.32 10.36
N ASP A 100 -6.15 -7.38 9.96
CA ASP A 100 -6.02 -5.98 10.36
C ASP A 100 -6.47 -5.82 11.82
N ILE A 101 -5.49 -5.84 12.72
CA ILE A 101 -5.69 -5.77 14.16
C ILE A 101 -6.26 -4.42 14.59
N GLN A 102 -5.94 -3.34 13.87
CA GLN A 102 -6.51 -2.02 14.18
C GLN A 102 -8.01 -2.02 13.89
N SER A 103 -8.41 -2.55 12.74
CA SER A 103 -9.84 -2.69 12.39
C SER A 103 -10.57 -3.66 13.32
N LEU A 104 -9.91 -4.74 13.74
CA LEU A 104 -10.47 -5.72 14.67
C LEU A 104 -10.74 -5.10 16.05
N LEU A 105 -9.76 -4.40 16.63
CA LEU A 105 -9.88 -3.86 17.99
C LEU A 105 -10.70 -2.57 18.06
N LYS A 106 -10.57 -1.67 17.07
CA LYS A 106 -11.29 -0.39 17.09
C LYS A 106 -12.71 -0.49 16.52
N ASN A 107 -12.87 -1.22 15.43
CA ASN A 107 -14.12 -1.26 14.66
C ASN A 107 -14.86 -2.59 14.78
N GLN A 108 -14.33 -3.55 15.55
CA GLN A 108 -14.90 -4.90 15.70
C GLN A 108 -15.09 -5.63 14.37
N LYS A 109 -14.29 -5.28 13.36
CA LYS A 109 -14.38 -5.83 12.01
C LYS A 109 -13.21 -6.75 11.72
N VAL A 110 -13.50 -8.02 11.42
CA VAL A 110 -12.49 -8.97 10.94
C VAL A 110 -12.18 -8.67 9.48
N VAL A 111 -11.01 -8.11 9.21
CA VAL A 111 -10.51 -7.85 7.84
C VAL A 111 -9.24 -8.68 7.64
N LYS A 112 -9.26 -9.58 6.66
CA LYS A 112 -8.10 -10.38 6.26
C LYS A 112 -7.33 -9.66 5.15
N LEU A 113 -6.03 -9.49 5.29
CA LEU A 113 -5.18 -8.90 4.26
C LEU A 113 -5.19 -9.73 2.97
N GLN A 114 -5.26 -11.06 3.10
CA GLN A 114 -5.34 -11.98 1.98
C GLN A 114 -6.65 -11.86 1.19
N SER A 115 -7.69 -11.20 1.72
CA SER A 115 -8.95 -11.04 0.99
C SER A 115 -8.76 -10.33 -0.36
N VAL A 116 -7.76 -9.45 -0.46
CA VAL A 116 -7.37 -8.80 -1.72
C VAL A 116 -6.91 -9.82 -2.78
N LEU A 117 -6.37 -10.97 -2.37
CA LEU A 117 -5.95 -12.03 -3.27
C LEU A 117 -7.13 -12.82 -3.84
N ASN A 118 -8.31 -12.78 -3.22
CA ASN A 118 -9.50 -13.45 -3.74
C ASN A 118 -9.93 -12.86 -5.09
N ASP A 119 -9.72 -11.56 -5.27
CA ASP A 119 -10.04 -10.85 -6.51
C ASP A 119 -8.93 -11.01 -7.57
N LEU A 120 -7.77 -11.59 -7.23
CA LEU A 120 -6.63 -11.71 -8.13
C LEU A 120 -6.98 -12.46 -9.43
N PRO A 121 -7.68 -13.61 -9.42
CA PRO A 121 -8.08 -14.29 -10.66
C PRO A 121 -8.95 -13.41 -11.55
N LEU A 122 -9.87 -12.64 -10.96
CA LEU A 122 -10.73 -11.71 -11.71
C LEU A 122 -9.90 -10.58 -12.33
N VAL A 123 -8.95 -10.01 -11.59
CA VAL A 123 -8.03 -8.99 -12.09
C VAL A 123 -7.16 -9.54 -13.22
N LEU A 124 -6.64 -10.76 -13.09
CA LEU A 124 -5.83 -11.41 -14.14
C LEU A 124 -6.67 -11.74 -15.39
N ALA A 125 -7.92 -12.14 -15.21
CA ALA A 125 -8.84 -12.46 -16.32
C ALA A 125 -9.19 -11.23 -17.18
N ARG A 126 -9.01 -9.99 -16.67
CA ARG A 126 -9.23 -8.76 -17.46
C ARG A 126 -8.42 -8.74 -18.75
N LYS A 127 -7.22 -9.34 -18.76
CA LYS A 127 -6.37 -9.42 -19.96
C LYS A 127 -7.05 -10.19 -21.12
N ASN A 128 -8.02 -11.04 -20.82
CA ASN A 128 -8.74 -11.84 -21.82
C ASN A 128 -9.83 -11.01 -22.52
N LYS A 129 -10.27 -9.91 -21.91
CA LYS A 129 -11.25 -8.97 -22.49
C LYS A 129 -10.61 -7.91 -23.37
N ILE A 130 -9.28 -7.86 -23.44
CA ILE A 130 -8.57 -6.84 -24.22
C ILE A 130 -8.57 -7.26 -25.69
N ARG A 131 -9.03 -6.37 -26.56
CA ARG A 131 -9.05 -6.52 -28.02
C ARG A 131 -7.64 -6.87 -28.53
N PRO A 132 -7.50 -7.83 -29.46
CA PRO A 132 -6.19 -8.21 -30.01
C PRO A 132 -5.42 -7.04 -30.63
N SER A 133 -6.08 -6.19 -31.41
CA SER A 133 -5.48 -5.00 -32.03
C SER A 133 -4.87 -4.05 -30.99
N PHE A 134 -5.59 -3.79 -29.90
CA PHE A 134 -5.10 -2.95 -28.81
C PHE A 134 -3.90 -3.58 -28.07
N LYS A 135 -3.86 -4.92 -27.92
CA LYS A 135 -2.69 -5.61 -27.37
C LYS A 135 -1.48 -5.46 -28.26
N GLU A 136 -1.67 -5.62 -29.56
CA GLU A 136 -0.62 -5.47 -30.57
C GLU A 136 -0.07 -4.04 -30.55
N TYR A 137 -0.94 -3.04 -30.64
CA TYR A 137 -0.58 -1.63 -30.47
C TYR A 137 0.23 -1.39 -29.20
N THR A 138 -0.28 -1.85 -28.04
CA THR A 138 0.39 -1.66 -26.75
C THR A 138 1.77 -2.32 -26.72
N THR A 139 1.89 -3.52 -27.27
CA THR A 139 3.14 -4.29 -27.30
C THR A 139 4.17 -3.61 -28.19
N ASN A 140 3.76 -3.16 -29.38
CA ASN A 140 4.61 -2.44 -30.33
C ASN A 140 5.11 -1.12 -29.72
N LEU A 141 4.22 -0.32 -29.11
CA LEU A 141 4.64 0.90 -28.41
C LEU A 141 5.62 0.60 -27.27
N CYS A 142 5.36 -0.42 -26.44
CA CYS A 142 6.29 -0.75 -25.35
C CYS A 142 7.66 -1.18 -25.87
N TYR A 143 7.69 -1.92 -26.98
CA TYR A 143 8.93 -2.28 -27.65
C TYR A 143 9.68 -1.04 -28.13
N ASP A 144 9.01 -0.15 -28.87
CA ASP A 144 9.63 1.07 -29.41
C ASP A 144 10.16 1.97 -28.29
N LEU A 145 9.38 2.19 -27.22
CA LEU A 145 9.83 2.94 -26.05
C LEU A 145 11.03 2.30 -25.37
N SER A 146 11.07 0.96 -25.27
CA SER A 146 12.21 0.25 -24.70
C SER A 146 13.47 0.38 -25.57
N VAL A 147 13.32 0.40 -26.90
CA VAL A 147 14.42 0.64 -27.83
C VAL A 147 14.96 2.07 -27.67
N TYR A 148 14.09 3.08 -27.62
CA TYR A 148 14.51 4.46 -27.36
C TYR A 148 15.24 4.58 -26.03
N GLN A 149 14.62 4.08 -24.95
CA GLN A 149 15.20 4.12 -23.61
C GLN A 149 16.59 3.49 -23.59
N LYS A 150 16.72 2.25 -24.06
CA LYS A 150 18.01 1.56 -24.10
C LYS A 150 19.06 2.33 -24.90
N THR A 151 18.67 2.90 -26.04
CA THR A 151 19.60 3.64 -26.90
C THR A 151 20.11 4.91 -26.20
N PHE A 152 19.24 5.67 -25.55
CA PHE A 152 19.64 6.85 -24.79
C PHE A 152 20.46 6.49 -23.55
N ASP A 153 20.08 5.43 -22.81
CA ASP A 153 20.85 4.94 -21.67
C ASP A 153 22.28 4.52 -22.09
N GLU A 154 22.44 3.87 -23.25
CA GLU A 154 23.74 3.49 -23.81
C GLU A 154 24.56 4.70 -24.27
N LEU A 155 23.92 5.74 -24.80
CA LEU A 155 24.59 7.00 -25.13
C LEU A 155 25.08 7.70 -23.86
N ASP A 156 24.22 7.82 -22.85
CA ASP A 156 24.54 8.42 -21.55
C ASP A 156 25.73 7.74 -20.87
N LEU A 157 25.84 6.42 -21.03
CA LEU A 157 26.97 5.64 -20.52
C LEU A 157 28.31 6.00 -21.20
N GLN A 158 28.31 6.40 -22.48
CA GLN A 158 29.54 6.67 -23.24
C GLN A 158 30.27 7.91 -22.75
N TYR A 159 29.54 8.90 -22.23
CA TYR A 159 30.12 10.17 -21.77
C TYR A 159 29.96 10.37 -20.25
N LYS A 160 29.60 9.33 -19.50
CA LYS A 160 29.33 9.39 -18.05
C LYS A 160 30.51 9.89 -17.20
N ASP A 161 31.74 9.66 -17.66
CA ASP A 161 32.98 9.97 -16.93
C ASP A 161 33.56 11.35 -17.35
N GLU A 162 32.93 12.04 -18.29
CA GLU A 162 33.34 13.37 -18.74
C GLU A 162 33.06 14.46 -17.68
N PRO A 163 33.75 15.62 -17.73
CA PRO A 163 33.40 16.77 -16.91
C PRO A 163 31.96 17.26 -17.18
N GLU A 164 31.28 17.76 -16.15
CA GLU A 164 29.86 18.19 -16.21
C GLU A 164 29.56 19.25 -17.29
N GLU A 165 30.53 20.10 -17.62
CA GLU A 165 30.39 21.05 -18.73
C GLU A 165 30.32 20.34 -20.08
N ILE A 166 31.18 19.33 -20.29
CA ILE A 166 31.21 18.52 -21.51
C ILE A 166 29.95 17.68 -21.63
N LYS A 167 29.52 17.03 -20.54
CA LYS A 167 28.27 16.27 -20.50
C LYS A 167 27.07 17.10 -20.98
N ARG A 168 26.93 18.32 -20.47
CA ARG A 168 25.84 19.24 -20.86
C ARG A 168 25.89 19.59 -22.35
N LEU A 169 27.08 19.82 -22.91
CA LEU A 169 27.23 20.11 -24.33
C LEU A 169 26.89 18.89 -25.20
N VAL A 170 27.34 17.70 -24.80
CA VAL A 170 27.01 16.43 -25.50
C VAL A 170 25.51 16.16 -25.45
N GLN A 171 24.89 16.26 -24.27
CA GLN A 171 23.44 16.10 -24.10
C GLN A 171 22.66 17.07 -24.98
N LYS A 172 23.04 18.36 -24.98
CA LYS A 172 22.40 19.36 -25.82
C LYS A 172 22.49 19.00 -27.30
N ALA A 173 23.68 18.57 -27.78
CA ALA A 173 23.86 18.17 -29.16
C ALA A 173 23.00 16.94 -29.54
N ILE A 174 22.88 15.96 -28.64
CA ILE A 174 22.01 14.78 -28.84
C ILE A 174 20.55 15.25 -28.93
N LEU A 175 20.08 16.05 -27.97
CA LEU A 175 18.72 16.57 -27.96
C LEU A 175 18.43 17.39 -29.22
N ASP A 176 19.29 18.32 -29.61
CA ASP A 176 19.10 19.14 -30.81
C ASP A 176 19.02 18.26 -32.08
N SER A 177 19.70 17.11 -32.11
CA SER A 177 19.68 16.20 -33.27
C SER A 177 18.51 15.19 -33.31
N GLN A 178 17.98 14.77 -32.15
CA GLN A 178 17.00 13.68 -32.06
C GLN A 178 15.61 14.13 -31.62
N SER A 179 15.47 15.29 -30.95
CA SER A 179 14.21 15.70 -30.33
C SER A 179 13.05 15.75 -31.33
N GLU A 180 13.27 16.33 -32.51
CA GLU A 180 12.21 16.46 -33.52
C GLU A 180 11.72 15.09 -34.00
N LYS A 181 12.63 14.15 -34.27
CA LYS A 181 12.28 12.78 -34.69
C LYS A 181 11.50 12.04 -33.62
N PHE A 182 11.93 12.18 -32.36
CA PHE A 182 11.24 11.57 -31.23
C PHE A 182 9.83 12.18 -31.04
N LEU A 183 9.69 13.50 -31.16
CA LEU A 183 8.39 14.16 -31.07
C LEU A 183 7.44 13.74 -32.20
N GLN A 184 7.94 13.60 -33.43
CA GLN A 184 7.14 13.10 -34.55
C GLN A 184 6.69 11.64 -34.33
N PHE A 185 7.60 10.79 -33.85
CA PHE A 185 7.26 9.42 -33.44
C PHE A 185 6.16 9.43 -32.37
N PHE A 186 6.34 10.21 -31.31
CA PHE A 186 5.40 10.25 -30.19
C PHE A 186 4.02 10.74 -30.62
N GLN A 187 3.97 11.81 -31.44
CA GLN A 187 2.72 12.33 -31.97
C GLN A 187 1.99 11.28 -32.82
N LYS A 188 2.72 10.60 -33.73
CA LYS A 188 2.16 9.52 -34.54
C LYS A 188 1.56 8.42 -33.65
N THR A 189 2.26 8.01 -32.60
CA THR A 189 1.75 6.95 -31.72
C THR A 189 0.53 7.40 -30.91
N VAL A 190 0.44 8.68 -30.54
CA VAL A 190 -0.78 9.26 -29.93
C VAL A 190 -1.95 9.24 -30.92
N ASP A 191 -1.71 9.62 -32.16
CA ASP A 191 -2.76 9.61 -33.19
C ASP A 191 -3.27 8.18 -33.46
N GLU A 192 -2.36 7.21 -33.53
CA GLU A 192 -2.70 5.77 -33.63
C GLU A 192 -3.51 5.29 -32.42
N LEU A 193 -3.17 5.72 -31.20
CA LEU A 193 -3.97 5.41 -30.01
C LEU A 193 -5.38 5.95 -30.12
N ILE A 194 -5.53 7.21 -30.54
CA ILE A 194 -6.82 7.88 -30.70
C ILE A 194 -7.70 7.09 -31.67
N GLN A 195 -7.14 6.64 -32.79
CA GLN A 195 -7.86 5.81 -33.75
C GLN A 195 -8.23 4.44 -33.18
N GLU A 196 -7.30 3.77 -32.50
CA GLU A 196 -7.49 2.43 -31.95
C GLU A 196 -8.60 2.41 -30.87
N VAL A 197 -8.81 3.50 -30.14
CA VAL A 197 -9.82 3.60 -29.07
C VAL A 197 -11.09 4.33 -29.48
N ALA A 198 -11.21 4.77 -30.74
CA ALA A 198 -12.28 5.67 -31.17
C ALA A 198 -13.69 5.09 -31.01
N ASP A 199 -13.83 3.77 -31.10
CA ASP A 199 -15.10 3.04 -31.02
C ASP A 199 -15.31 2.32 -29.68
N PHE A 200 -14.45 2.57 -28.69
CA PHE A 200 -14.55 1.90 -27.41
C PHE A 200 -15.76 2.39 -26.62
N SER A 201 -16.48 1.43 -26.03
CA SER A 201 -17.42 1.73 -24.97
C SER A 201 -16.72 2.20 -23.69
N GLU A 202 -17.48 2.74 -22.73
CA GLU A 202 -16.93 3.16 -21.44
C GLU A 202 -16.28 1.99 -20.67
N GLU A 203 -16.90 0.81 -20.67
CA GLU A 203 -16.30 -0.40 -20.05
C GLU A 203 -14.99 -0.80 -20.74
N GLU A 204 -14.94 -0.68 -22.07
CA GLU A 204 -13.73 -0.97 -22.83
C GLU A 204 -12.63 0.04 -22.52
N HIS A 205 -12.93 1.34 -22.48
CA HIS A 205 -11.96 2.36 -22.08
C HIS A 205 -11.39 2.09 -20.68
N GLN A 206 -12.23 1.70 -19.71
CA GLN A 206 -11.76 1.37 -18.36
C GLN A 206 -10.86 0.13 -18.36
N THR A 207 -11.28 -0.94 -19.05
CA THR A 207 -10.57 -2.23 -19.05
C THR A 207 -9.27 -2.15 -19.84
N HIS A 208 -9.29 -1.55 -21.03
CA HIS A 208 -8.14 -1.35 -21.91
C HIS A 208 -7.19 -0.28 -21.35
N GLY A 209 -7.71 0.82 -20.82
CA GLY A 209 -6.91 1.85 -20.16
C GLY A 209 -6.14 1.31 -18.96
N PHE A 210 -6.77 0.45 -18.15
CA PHE A 210 -6.08 -0.24 -17.05
C PHE A 210 -4.95 -1.15 -17.57
N TYR A 211 -5.21 -1.95 -18.60
CA TYR A 211 -4.21 -2.81 -19.22
C TYR A 211 -3.04 -2.00 -19.79
N PHE A 212 -3.33 -0.97 -20.59
CA PHE A 212 -2.34 -0.07 -21.19
C PHE A 212 -1.44 0.57 -20.14
N ARG A 213 -2.05 1.22 -19.14
CA ARG A 213 -1.32 1.89 -18.05
C ARG A 213 -0.42 0.92 -17.30
N LYS A 214 -0.83 -0.34 -17.12
CA LYS A 214 0.00 -1.37 -16.49
C LYS A 214 1.24 -1.71 -17.32
N GLN A 215 1.13 -1.75 -18.65
CA GLN A 215 2.28 -2.05 -19.53
C GLN A 215 3.27 -0.89 -19.58
N VAL A 216 2.79 0.34 -19.78
CA VAL A 216 3.66 1.52 -19.93
C VAL A 216 4.14 2.12 -18.60
N TRP A 217 3.72 1.56 -17.46
CA TRP A 217 3.92 2.13 -16.13
C TRP A 217 5.38 2.44 -15.81
N ASN A 218 6.29 1.53 -16.18
CA ASN A 218 7.71 1.69 -15.90
C ASN A 218 8.30 2.89 -16.66
N HIS A 219 7.89 3.10 -17.92
CA HIS A 219 8.31 4.26 -18.70
C HIS A 219 7.74 5.56 -18.12
N ILE A 220 6.47 5.56 -17.70
CA ILE A 220 5.84 6.73 -17.04
C ILE A 220 6.60 7.12 -15.77
N LEU A 221 7.04 6.15 -14.97
CA LEU A 221 7.73 6.43 -13.71
C LEU A 221 9.23 6.68 -13.87
N CYS A 222 9.78 6.64 -15.09
CA CYS A 222 11.21 6.80 -15.33
C CYS A 222 11.69 8.21 -14.94
N GLY A 223 11.05 9.26 -15.45
CA GLY A 223 11.41 10.65 -15.18
C GLY A 223 10.72 11.25 -13.93
N PRO A 224 11.37 12.15 -13.18
CA PRO A 224 10.77 12.79 -11.99
C PRO A 224 9.49 13.56 -12.30
N LEU A 225 9.45 14.27 -13.44
CA LEU A 225 8.30 15.06 -13.88
C LEU A 225 7.03 14.21 -14.02
N MET A 226 7.16 13.00 -14.56
CA MET A 226 6.04 12.07 -14.78
C MET A 226 5.74 11.23 -13.52
N ARG A 227 6.77 10.87 -12.74
CA ARG A 227 6.63 10.09 -11.49
C ARG A 227 5.80 10.83 -10.44
N ARG A 228 6.04 12.13 -10.27
CA ARG A 228 5.48 12.94 -9.18
C ARG A 228 3.94 13.00 -9.18
N PRO A 229 3.24 13.38 -10.27
CA PRO A 229 1.77 13.39 -10.28
C PRO A 229 1.15 12.00 -10.19
N ASN A 230 1.89 10.96 -10.60
CA ASN A 230 1.43 9.57 -10.58
C ASN A 230 1.51 8.92 -9.19
N LEU A 231 2.52 9.28 -8.36
CA LEU A 231 2.70 8.70 -7.02
C LEU A 231 2.12 9.58 -5.88
N LYS A 232 1.78 10.84 -6.15
CA LYS A 232 1.20 11.81 -5.19
C LYS A 232 1.86 11.72 -3.79
N PRO A 233 3.15 12.08 -3.66
CA PRO A 233 3.83 12.05 -2.37
C PRO A 233 3.09 12.91 -1.32
N ARG A 234 3.15 12.51 -0.04
CA ARG A 234 2.45 13.18 1.07
C ARG A 234 2.82 14.66 1.13
N GLY A 235 1.83 15.54 1.37
CA GLY A 235 2.04 16.99 1.43
C GLY A 235 1.94 17.71 0.08
N TYR A 236 1.23 17.12 -0.89
CA TYR A 236 1.02 17.66 -2.24
C TYR A 236 0.18 18.96 -2.22
N ALA A 237 0.77 20.07 -1.78
CA ALA A 237 0.33 21.40 -2.16
C ALA A 237 0.68 21.56 -3.65
N GLY A 238 -0.33 21.81 -4.48
CA GLY A 238 -0.29 21.66 -5.93
C GLY A 238 1.00 22.13 -6.60
N ASP A 239 1.41 21.35 -7.60
CA ASP A 239 2.08 21.64 -8.87
C ASP A 239 3.29 22.59 -8.91
N SER A 240 3.61 23.32 -7.85
CA SER A 240 4.70 24.30 -7.73
C SER A 240 6.05 23.66 -7.96
N GLU A 241 6.27 22.45 -7.47
CA GLU A 241 7.50 21.70 -7.74
C GLU A 241 7.58 21.22 -9.20
N MET A 242 6.45 20.79 -9.79
CA MET A 242 6.43 20.46 -11.22
C MET A 242 6.71 21.70 -12.08
N MET A 243 6.08 22.84 -11.73
CA MET A 243 6.35 24.11 -12.40
C MET A 243 7.80 24.54 -12.19
N SER A 244 8.36 24.33 -11.00
CA SER A 244 9.78 24.59 -10.72
C SER A 244 10.69 23.74 -11.61
N MET A 245 10.39 22.45 -11.81
CA MET A 245 11.13 21.58 -12.73
C MET A 245 11.07 22.12 -14.17
N VAL A 246 9.89 22.53 -14.64
CA VAL A 246 9.72 23.15 -15.97
C VAL A 246 10.53 24.44 -16.10
N TYR A 247 10.49 25.32 -15.10
CA TYR A 247 11.23 26.59 -15.11
C TYR A 247 12.74 26.40 -14.98
N ARG A 248 13.20 25.42 -14.20
CA ARG A 248 14.62 25.07 -14.10
C ARG A 248 15.15 24.59 -15.45
N ASN A 249 14.32 23.87 -16.21
CA ASN A 249 14.65 23.31 -17.52
C ASN A 249 16.03 22.61 -17.51
N ALA A 250 16.29 21.88 -16.43
CA ALA A 250 17.54 21.18 -16.19
C ALA A 250 17.31 19.67 -16.41
N TYR A 251 18.38 18.96 -16.73
CA TYR A 251 18.37 17.51 -16.75
C TYR A 251 18.20 17.00 -15.31
N GLU A 252 17.12 16.25 -15.05
CA GLU A 252 16.82 15.63 -13.76
C GLU A 252 16.72 14.10 -13.90
N GLY A 253 17.77 13.49 -14.46
CA GLY A 253 17.97 12.03 -14.50
C GLY A 253 17.18 11.27 -15.55
#